data_AF-A0A068CMX9-F1
#
_entry.id   AF-A0A068CMX9-F1
#
_cell.length_a   1.000
_cell.length_b   1.000
_cell.length_c   1.000
_cell.angle_alpha   90.00
_cell.angle_beta   90.00
_cell.angle_gamma   90.00
#
_symmetry.space_group_name_H-M   'P 1'
#
loop_
_entity.id
_entity.type
_entity.pdbx_description
1 polymer ?
#
loop_
_entity_poly.entity_id
_entity_poly.type
_entity_poly.pdbx_seq_one_letter_code
_entity_poly.pdbx_strand_id
1 'polypeptide(L)'
;MDILLLSIVYVCLSVKVGTYGRFWNRLNHNDFQCKNAKLRRFQYCSHMQQYNNFTFFPNQFNEDNVGLIEQGLFYYEPAIRYFYRHENKECYNAFMKYVCTSYLPPCGMVDVQPNEYVHSKLIKPPDPQNSFVESRTIYWRILPCKRLCESVRDFCWMKLPVYENNRPLHAAFDWSRLPIYNCNLLPSNQPCIDDSELYQYIYNLRYQW
;
A
#
# COMPACT_ATOMS: atom_id res chain seq x y z
N MET A 1 -16.39 -20.40 -30.14
CA MET A 1 -16.09 -19.02 -29.69
C MET A 1 -15.21 -19.10 -28.44
N ASP A 2 -14.13 -19.91 -28.47
CA ASP A 2 -13.57 -20.52 -27.24
C ASP A 2 -12.05 -20.39 -27.08
N ILE A 3 -11.33 -19.91 -28.09
CA ILE A 3 -9.85 -19.79 -28.04
C ILE A 3 -9.42 -18.49 -27.33
N LEU A 4 -10.26 -17.45 -27.36
CA LEU A 4 -9.95 -16.17 -26.71
C LEU A 4 -10.06 -16.24 -25.17
N LEU A 5 -11.01 -17.03 -24.64
CA LEU A 5 -11.19 -17.21 -23.19
C LEU A 5 -10.05 -18.01 -22.56
N LEU A 6 -9.58 -19.08 -23.23
CA LEU A 6 -8.45 -19.88 -22.76
C LEU A 6 -7.14 -19.08 -22.70
N SER A 7 -6.91 -18.20 -23.68
CA SER A 7 -5.73 -17.33 -23.72
C SER A 7 -5.70 -16.32 -22.56
N ILE A 8 -6.85 -15.71 -22.23
CA ILE A 8 -6.96 -14.74 -21.13
C ILE A 8 -6.78 -15.42 -19.77
N VAL A 9 -7.36 -16.61 -19.58
CA VAL A 9 -7.21 -17.40 -18.36
C VAL A 9 -5.75 -17.84 -18.16
N TYR A 10 -5.06 -18.27 -19.23
CA TYR A 10 -3.65 -18.68 -19.16
C TYR A 10 -2.70 -17.51 -18.85
N VAL A 11 -2.96 -16.32 -19.40
CA VAL A 11 -2.18 -15.11 -19.08
C VAL A 11 -2.41 -14.68 -17.62
N CYS A 12 -3.66 -14.71 -17.13
CA CYS A 12 -3.95 -14.38 -15.73
C CYS A 12 -3.35 -15.39 -14.72
N LEU A 13 -3.36 -16.70 -15.04
CA LEU A 13 -2.72 -17.73 -14.22
C LEU A 13 -1.19 -17.64 -14.26
N SER A 14 -0.60 -17.37 -15.42
CA SER A 14 0.86 -17.23 -15.56
C SER A 14 1.41 -15.98 -14.87
N VAL A 15 0.66 -14.88 -14.87
CA VAL A 15 1.01 -13.66 -14.11
C VAL A 15 0.94 -13.92 -12.60
N LYS A 16 -0.04 -14.68 -12.11
CA LYS A 16 -0.15 -15.04 -10.68
C LYS A 16 0.94 -16.03 -10.24
N VAL A 17 1.29 -17.02 -11.06
CA VAL A 17 2.34 -18.00 -10.74
C VAL A 17 3.75 -17.38 -10.85
N GLY A 18 3.99 -16.50 -11.82
CA GLY A 18 5.27 -15.81 -11.98
C GLY A 18 5.57 -14.73 -10.94
N THR A 19 4.53 -14.11 -10.37
CA THR A 19 4.68 -13.17 -9.23
C THR A 19 4.89 -13.93 -7.91
N TYR A 20 4.19 -15.05 -7.70
CA TYR A 20 4.41 -15.95 -6.57
C TYR A 20 5.82 -16.58 -6.58
N GLY A 21 6.29 -17.08 -7.72
CA GLY A 21 7.64 -17.67 -7.84
C GLY A 21 8.75 -16.66 -7.55
N ARG A 22 8.61 -15.42 -8.05
CA ARG A 22 9.56 -14.33 -7.73
C ARG A 22 9.54 -13.97 -6.24
N PHE A 23 8.38 -13.99 -5.60
CA PHE A 23 8.24 -13.71 -4.17
C PHE A 23 8.93 -14.78 -3.31
N TRP A 24 8.67 -16.06 -3.58
CA TRP A 24 9.31 -17.16 -2.85
C TRP A 24 10.82 -17.22 -3.06
N ASN A 25 11.30 -16.96 -4.28
CA ASN A 25 12.73 -16.86 -4.53
C ASN A 25 13.37 -15.72 -3.71
N ARG A 26 12.74 -14.55 -3.63
CA ARG A 26 13.26 -13.42 -2.82
C ARG A 26 13.20 -13.69 -1.33
N LEU A 27 12.13 -14.32 -0.83
CA LEU A 27 12.04 -14.78 0.55
C LEU A 27 13.20 -15.72 0.90
N ASN A 28 13.57 -16.60 -0.02
CA ASN A 28 14.67 -17.55 0.18
C ASN A 28 16.07 -16.89 0.02
N HIS A 29 16.15 -15.73 -0.61
CA HIS A 29 17.40 -14.99 -0.85
C HIS A 29 17.57 -13.73 0.03
N ASN A 30 16.61 -13.40 0.90
CA ASN A 30 16.60 -12.18 1.72
C ASN A 30 16.79 -10.89 0.90
N ASP A 31 16.19 -10.79 -0.30
CA ASP A 31 16.29 -9.61 -1.18
C ASP A 31 15.43 -8.41 -0.72
N PHE A 32 15.22 -8.29 0.60
CA PHE A 32 14.52 -7.17 1.20
C PHE A 32 15.51 -6.03 1.47
N GLN A 33 15.06 -4.80 1.24
CA GLN A 33 15.91 -3.63 1.47
C GLN A 33 15.07 -2.41 1.81
N CYS A 34 15.63 -1.54 2.63
CA CYS A 34 15.09 -0.21 2.87
C CYS A 34 15.94 0.82 2.14
N LYS A 35 15.36 1.44 1.10
CA LYS A 35 16.05 2.43 0.27
C LYS A 35 15.17 3.63 -0.01
N ASN A 36 15.81 4.76 -0.33
CA ASN A 36 15.08 5.96 -0.71
C ASN A 36 14.39 5.73 -2.08
N ALA A 37 13.11 6.10 -2.16
CA ALA A 37 12.33 6.02 -3.39
C ALA A 37 11.90 7.43 -3.80
N LYS A 38 12.52 7.97 -4.85
CA LYS A 38 12.13 9.27 -5.43
C LYS A 38 11.19 9.05 -6.61
N LEU A 39 9.92 9.39 -6.42
CA LEU A 39 8.97 9.47 -7.52
C LEU A 39 9.13 10.81 -8.25
N ARG A 40 9.13 10.76 -9.58
CA ARG A 40 9.18 11.93 -10.47
C ARG A 40 7.83 12.62 -10.56
N ARG A 41 6.75 11.84 -10.71
CA ARG A 41 5.38 12.36 -10.95
C ARG A 41 4.55 12.50 -9.69
N PHE A 42 4.77 11.65 -8.70
CA PHE A 42 4.00 11.61 -7.45
C PHE A 42 4.83 12.11 -6.26
N GLN A 43 5.37 13.32 -6.37
CA GLN A 43 6.23 13.92 -5.32
C GLN A 43 5.53 14.01 -3.96
N TYR A 44 4.19 14.09 -3.94
CA TYR A 44 3.40 14.05 -2.71
C TYR A 44 3.57 12.74 -1.92
N CYS A 45 3.72 11.59 -2.57
CA CYS A 45 4.03 10.34 -1.86
C CYS A 45 5.44 10.37 -1.23
N SER A 46 6.36 11.17 -1.76
CA SER A 46 7.67 11.40 -1.14
C SER A 46 7.56 12.24 0.14
N HIS A 47 6.57 13.13 0.24
CA HIS A 47 6.31 13.90 1.48
C HIS A 47 5.66 13.04 2.57
N MET A 48 4.95 11.97 2.22
CA MET A 48 4.42 10.98 3.19
C MET A 48 5.53 10.19 3.89
N GLN A 49 6.76 10.20 3.36
CA GLN A 49 7.93 9.55 3.96
C GLN A 49 8.57 10.37 5.09
N GLN A 50 7.89 11.42 5.59
CA GLN A 50 8.38 12.32 6.65
C GLN A 50 8.85 11.62 7.93
N TYR A 51 8.39 10.40 8.21
CA TYR A 51 8.80 9.63 9.39
C TYR A 51 10.01 8.72 9.15
N ASN A 52 10.31 8.37 7.90
CA ASN A 52 11.50 7.62 7.49
C ASN A 52 11.71 7.80 5.99
N ASN A 53 12.85 8.37 5.60
CA ASN A 53 13.24 8.64 4.19
C ASN A 53 13.43 7.37 3.34
N PHE A 54 13.11 6.19 3.89
CA PHE A 54 13.34 4.89 3.31
C PHE A 54 12.01 4.15 3.13
N THR A 55 11.81 3.63 1.93
CA THR A 55 10.72 2.72 1.57
C THR A 55 11.20 1.29 1.69
N PHE A 56 10.32 0.41 2.18
CA PHE A 56 10.55 -1.02 2.23
C PHE A 56 10.32 -1.65 0.85
N PHE A 57 11.32 -2.38 0.35
CA PHE A 57 11.28 -3.08 -0.92
C PHE A 57 11.53 -4.59 -0.77
N PRO A 58 10.93 -5.41 -1.65
CA PRO A 58 9.85 -5.02 -2.57
C PRO A 58 8.61 -4.55 -1.80
N ASN A 59 7.73 -3.78 -2.45
CA ASN A 59 6.45 -3.41 -1.82
C ASN A 59 5.50 -4.63 -1.74
N GLN A 60 4.29 -4.44 -1.23
CA GLN A 60 3.33 -5.54 -1.04
C GLN A 60 2.85 -6.21 -2.34
N PHE A 61 3.18 -5.62 -3.49
CA PHE A 61 2.93 -6.18 -4.82
C PHE A 61 4.12 -6.93 -5.39
N ASN A 62 5.17 -7.10 -4.59
CA ASN A 62 6.45 -7.65 -5.02
C ASN A 62 7.16 -6.75 -6.06
N GLU A 63 6.87 -5.44 -6.09
CA GLU A 63 7.52 -4.47 -6.97
C GLU A 63 8.67 -3.76 -6.26
N ASP A 64 9.84 -3.73 -6.90
CA ASP A 64 11.05 -3.04 -6.43
C ASP A 64 11.61 -2.01 -7.41
N ASN A 65 10.96 -1.90 -8.57
CA ASN A 65 11.25 -0.93 -9.61
C ASN A 65 10.37 0.31 -9.41
N VAL A 66 11.01 1.45 -9.14
CA VAL A 66 10.32 2.72 -8.90
C VAL A 66 9.46 3.16 -10.10
N GLY A 67 9.87 2.85 -11.34
CA GLY A 67 9.10 3.16 -12.53
C GLY A 67 7.82 2.33 -12.66
N LEU A 68 7.86 1.04 -12.30
CA LEU A 68 6.65 0.19 -12.25
C LEU A 68 5.70 0.65 -11.13
N ILE A 69 6.25 1.08 -10.00
CA ILE A 69 5.47 1.68 -8.92
C ILE A 69 4.79 2.97 -9.37
N GLU A 70 5.50 3.86 -10.07
CA GLU A 70 4.91 5.08 -10.63
C GLU A 70 3.79 4.77 -11.63
N GLN A 71 3.96 3.74 -12.46
CA GLN A 71 2.90 3.29 -13.37
C GLN A 71 1.67 2.78 -12.62
N GLY A 72 1.88 2.02 -11.53
CA GLY A 72 0.81 1.57 -10.64
C GLY A 72 0.08 2.74 -9.98
N LEU A 73 0.82 3.74 -9.51
CA LEU A 73 0.24 4.97 -8.94
C LEU A 73 -0.51 5.80 -9.97
N PHE A 74 -0.03 5.82 -11.22
CA PHE A 74 -0.66 6.53 -12.33
C PHE A 74 -2.08 6.04 -12.62
N TYR A 75 -2.36 4.77 -12.35
CA TYR A 75 -3.72 4.24 -12.42
C TYR A 75 -4.69 5.11 -11.62
N TYR A 76 -4.32 5.56 -10.41
CA TYR A 76 -5.18 6.33 -9.50
C TYR A 76 -5.24 7.84 -9.75
N GLU A 77 -4.50 8.36 -10.73
CA GLU A 77 -4.44 9.80 -11.01
C GLU A 77 -5.83 10.45 -11.20
N PRO A 78 -6.78 9.85 -11.93
CA PRO A 78 -8.14 10.39 -12.05
C PRO A 78 -8.86 10.57 -10.70
N ALA A 79 -8.83 9.57 -9.81
CA ALA A 79 -9.45 9.67 -8.49
C ALA A 79 -8.78 10.73 -7.61
N ILE A 80 -7.45 10.80 -7.65
CA ILE A 80 -6.66 11.81 -6.95
C ILE A 80 -7.05 13.23 -7.42
N ARG A 81 -7.11 13.43 -8.74
CA ARG A 81 -7.53 14.72 -9.34
C ARG A 81 -8.96 15.07 -8.98
N TYR A 82 -9.86 14.09 -8.95
CA TYR A 82 -11.26 14.31 -8.57
C TYR A 82 -11.36 14.87 -7.14
N PHE A 83 -10.76 14.19 -6.15
CA PHE A 83 -10.82 14.64 -4.76
C PHE A 83 -10.15 16.00 -4.57
N TYR A 84 -9.03 16.26 -5.27
CA TYR A 84 -8.34 17.55 -5.23
C TYR A 84 -9.22 18.70 -5.75
N ARG A 85 -9.90 18.50 -6.88
CA ARG A 85 -10.70 19.56 -7.53
C ARG A 85 -12.00 19.88 -6.80
N HIS A 86 -12.62 18.90 -6.17
CA HIS A 86 -13.93 19.05 -5.51
C HIS A 86 -13.78 19.43 -4.03
N GLU A 87 -12.63 19.98 -3.64
CA GLU A 87 -12.32 20.48 -2.29
C GLU A 87 -12.57 19.48 -1.14
N ASN A 88 -12.65 18.18 -1.43
CA ASN A 88 -12.82 17.14 -0.43
C ASN A 88 -11.43 16.75 0.13
N LYS A 89 -10.85 17.68 0.90
CA LYS A 89 -9.48 17.58 1.41
C LYS A 89 -9.27 16.34 2.28
N GLU A 90 -10.28 15.95 3.04
CA GLU A 90 -10.24 14.77 3.90
C GLU A 90 -10.09 13.50 3.06
N CYS A 91 -10.88 13.36 2.00
CA CYS A 91 -10.77 12.22 1.11
C CYS A 91 -9.52 12.26 0.24
N TYR A 92 -9.09 13.44 -0.22
CA TYR A 92 -7.83 13.58 -0.93
C TYR A 92 -6.67 13.10 -0.06
N ASN A 93 -6.55 13.60 1.17
CA ASN A 93 -5.46 13.27 2.09
C ASN A 93 -5.48 11.77 2.45
N ALA A 94 -6.62 11.23 2.84
CA ALA A 94 -6.73 9.83 3.24
C ALA A 94 -6.50 8.87 2.06
N PHE A 95 -7.05 9.17 0.88
CA PHE A 95 -6.84 8.37 -0.32
C PHE A 95 -5.36 8.38 -0.73
N MET A 96 -4.71 9.54 -0.68
CA MET A 96 -3.27 9.64 -0.93
C MET A 96 -2.44 8.89 0.13
N LYS A 97 -2.74 9.04 1.44
CA LYS A 97 -2.08 8.27 2.52
C LYS A 97 -2.16 6.77 2.24
N TYR A 98 -3.37 6.30 1.92
CA TYR A 98 -3.64 4.89 1.67
C TYR A 98 -2.88 4.36 0.45
N VAL A 99 -2.98 5.05 -0.69
CA VAL A 99 -2.34 4.62 -1.95
C VAL A 99 -0.82 4.74 -1.88
N CYS A 100 -0.27 5.85 -1.34
CA CYS A 100 1.17 6.04 -1.22
C CYS A 100 1.79 5.02 -0.27
N THR A 101 1.24 4.82 0.94
CA THR A 101 1.77 3.84 1.91
C THR A 101 1.68 2.41 1.37
N SER A 102 0.70 2.14 0.53
CA SER A 102 0.56 0.84 -0.09
C SER A 102 1.63 0.52 -1.14
N TYR A 103 1.97 1.49 -1.99
CA TYR A 103 2.96 1.33 -3.06
C TYR A 103 4.39 1.61 -2.61
N LEU A 104 4.56 2.53 -1.66
CA LEU A 104 5.80 2.95 -1.04
C LEU A 104 5.67 2.88 0.48
N PRO A 105 5.55 1.68 1.05
CA PRO A 105 5.44 1.53 2.48
C PRO A 105 6.70 2.04 3.18
N PRO A 106 6.57 2.89 4.22
CA PRO A 106 7.70 3.30 5.03
C PRO A 106 8.38 2.08 5.64
N CYS A 107 9.70 2.17 5.78
CA CYS A 107 10.48 1.19 6.50
C CYS A 107 10.43 1.51 8.00
N GLY A 108 9.88 0.60 8.81
CA GLY A 108 10.05 0.61 10.26
C GLY A 108 11.34 -0.08 10.65
N MET A 109 11.98 0.35 11.73
CA MET A 109 13.22 -0.26 12.23
C MET A 109 13.29 -0.27 13.76
N VAL A 110 13.92 -1.30 14.31
CA VAL A 110 14.22 -1.42 15.74
C VAL A 110 15.56 -2.12 15.93
N ASP A 111 16.41 -1.55 16.77
CA ASP A 111 17.67 -2.15 17.16
C ASP A 111 17.45 -3.16 18.28
N VAL A 112 17.99 -4.36 18.11
CA VAL A 112 17.94 -5.44 19.09
C VAL A 112 19.08 -5.24 20.10
N GLN A 113 18.74 -5.26 21.39
CA GLN A 113 19.74 -5.10 22.45
C GLN A 113 20.63 -6.35 22.57
N PRO A 114 21.93 -6.21 22.90
CA PRO A 114 22.88 -7.34 22.98
C PRO A 114 22.46 -8.46 23.95
N ASN A 115 21.70 -8.12 24.99
CA ASN A 115 21.28 -9.06 26.04
C ASN A 115 20.12 -9.96 25.60
N GLU A 116 19.39 -9.58 24.54
CA GLU A 116 18.36 -10.43 23.90
C GLU A 116 18.99 -11.44 22.92
N TYR A 117 20.21 -11.17 22.47
CA TYR A 117 20.96 -11.98 21.49
C TYR A 117 21.47 -13.32 22.05
N VAL A 118 21.65 -13.43 23.36
CA VAL A 118 22.35 -14.56 24.00
C VAL A 118 21.41 -15.76 24.25
N HIS A 119 20.09 -15.55 24.25
CA HIS A 119 19.13 -16.62 24.55
C HIS A 119 18.25 -17.08 23.37
N SER A 120 18.16 -16.31 22.28
CA SER A 120 17.35 -16.71 21.13
C SER A 120 18.21 -17.15 19.95
N LYS A 121 18.08 -18.42 19.57
CA LYS A 121 18.24 -18.88 18.17
C LYS A 121 17.74 -17.78 17.23
N LEU A 122 18.59 -17.33 16.28
CA LEU A 122 18.29 -16.45 15.14
C LEU A 122 16.91 -15.80 15.23
N ILE A 123 16.84 -14.51 15.58
CA ILE A 123 15.59 -13.76 15.64
C ILE A 123 14.89 -13.94 14.30
N LYS A 124 13.86 -14.79 14.28
CA LYS A 124 13.00 -14.91 13.12
C LYS A 124 12.16 -13.65 13.11
N PRO A 125 12.14 -12.90 11.99
CA PRO A 125 11.23 -11.78 11.87
C PRO A 125 9.80 -12.25 12.22
N PRO A 126 9.02 -11.46 12.99
CA PRO A 126 7.68 -11.84 13.41
C PRO A 126 6.76 -12.12 12.21
N ASP A 127 7.06 -11.51 11.06
CA ASP A 127 6.49 -11.87 9.76
C ASP A 127 7.57 -11.79 8.67
N PRO A 128 8.11 -12.92 8.18
CA PRO A 128 9.15 -12.92 7.15
C PRO A 128 8.69 -12.33 5.81
N GLN A 129 7.38 -12.17 5.59
CA GLN A 129 6.84 -11.52 4.40
C GLN A 129 6.85 -9.99 4.50
N ASN A 130 6.96 -9.47 5.72
CA ASN A 130 6.90 -8.05 6.02
C ASN A 130 8.11 -7.55 6.83
N SER A 131 9.16 -8.36 7.02
CA SER A 131 10.35 -7.95 7.76
C SER A 131 11.60 -8.73 7.41
N PHE A 132 12.76 -8.10 7.62
CA PHE A 132 14.09 -8.68 7.46
C PHE A 132 15.03 -8.20 8.56
N VAL A 133 16.17 -8.87 8.73
CA VAL A 133 17.18 -8.52 9.71
C VAL A 133 18.48 -8.18 8.99
N GLU A 134 19.07 -7.04 9.31
CA GLU A 134 20.39 -6.65 8.85
C GLU A 134 21.23 -6.23 10.06
N SER A 135 22.36 -6.91 10.27
CA SER A 135 23.20 -6.77 11.46
C SER A 135 22.43 -7.01 12.78
N ARG A 136 22.09 -5.95 13.52
CA ARG A 136 21.34 -6.00 14.79
C ARG A 136 20.00 -5.25 14.71
N THR A 137 19.58 -4.90 13.50
CA THR A 137 18.38 -4.09 13.28
C THR A 137 17.35 -4.94 12.55
N ILE A 138 16.14 -4.98 13.10
CA ILE A 138 14.98 -5.58 12.42
C ILE A 138 14.30 -4.47 11.66
N TYR A 139 14.11 -4.69 10.37
CA TYR A 139 13.37 -3.81 9.48
C TYR A 139 12.04 -4.43 9.14
N TRP A 140 10.97 -3.63 9.11
CA TRP A 140 9.65 -4.11 8.68
C TRP A 140 8.93 -3.10 7.81
N ARG A 141 7.94 -3.59 7.07
CA ARG A 141 7.05 -2.78 6.26
C ARG A 141 5.96 -2.17 7.14
N ILE A 142 5.82 -0.85 7.15
CA ILE A 142 4.68 -0.18 7.76
C ILE A 142 3.55 -0.08 6.73
N LEU A 143 2.44 -0.78 6.99
CA LEU A 143 1.26 -0.82 6.14
C LEU A 143 0.21 0.22 6.55
N PRO A 144 -0.77 0.55 5.68
CA PRO A 144 -1.97 1.26 6.11
C PRO A 144 -2.73 0.48 7.19
N CYS A 145 -3.34 1.18 8.14
CA CYS A 145 -4.24 0.55 9.10
C CYS A 145 -5.54 0.09 8.40
N LYS A 146 -6.15 -1.00 8.92
CA LYS A 146 -7.46 -1.49 8.46
C LYS A 146 -8.50 -0.38 8.41
N ARG A 147 -8.55 0.45 9.44
CA ARG A 147 -9.48 1.58 9.55
C ARG A 147 -9.31 2.64 8.47
N LEU A 148 -8.07 2.96 8.08
CA LEU A 148 -7.80 3.87 6.97
C LEU A 148 -8.34 3.29 5.67
N CYS A 149 -8.05 2.01 5.40
CA CYS A 149 -8.60 1.31 4.23
C CYS A 149 -10.13 1.33 4.21
N GLU A 150 -10.78 1.01 5.33
CA GLU A 150 -12.25 1.03 5.45
C GLU A 150 -12.82 2.44 5.27
N SER A 151 -12.18 3.45 5.85
CA SER A 151 -12.62 4.84 5.69
C SER A 151 -12.50 5.31 4.24
N VAL A 152 -11.39 4.97 3.57
CA VAL A 152 -11.22 5.28 2.15
C VAL A 152 -12.25 4.54 1.29
N ARG A 153 -12.50 3.25 1.56
CA ARG A 153 -13.46 2.41 0.84
C ARG A 153 -14.90 2.89 1.02
N ASP A 154 -15.33 3.01 2.26
CA ASP A 154 -16.75 3.14 2.58
C ASP A 154 -17.20 4.59 2.49
N PHE A 155 -16.28 5.54 2.62
CA PHE A 155 -16.60 6.97 2.60
C PHE A 155 -16.10 7.69 1.36
N CYS A 156 -14.81 7.57 1.03
CA CYS A 156 -14.22 8.36 -0.04
C CYS A 156 -14.50 7.78 -1.41
N TRP A 157 -14.32 6.47 -1.58
CA TRP A 157 -14.54 5.79 -2.84
C TRP A 157 -15.99 5.88 -3.31
N MET A 158 -16.93 5.73 -2.38
CA MET A 158 -18.37 5.87 -2.65
C MET A 158 -18.78 7.27 -3.14
N LYS A 159 -17.94 8.29 -2.93
CA LYS A 159 -18.16 9.65 -3.45
C LYS A 159 -17.65 9.84 -4.88
N LEU A 160 -16.90 8.91 -5.45
CA LEU A 160 -16.47 9.00 -6.84
C LEU A 160 -17.69 8.80 -7.76
N PRO A 161 -17.96 9.72 -8.69
CA PRO A 161 -19.09 9.59 -9.59
C PRO A 161 -18.82 8.46 -10.59
N VAL A 162 -19.89 7.86 -11.13
CA VAL A 162 -19.76 6.84 -12.18
C VAL A 162 -19.01 7.40 -13.38
N TYR A 163 -19.23 8.68 -13.71
CA TYR A 163 -18.54 9.43 -14.76
C TYR A 163 -18.12 10.83 -14.29
N GLU A 164 -16.96 11.30 -14.72
CA GLU A 164 -16.57 12.71 -14.71
C GLU A 164 -16.05 13.07 -16.11
N ASN A 165 -16.60 14.12 -16.74
CA ASN A 165 -16.23 14.56 -18.09
C ASN A 165 -16.24 13.43 -19.15
N ASN A 166 -17.32 12.64 -19.18
CA ASN A 166 -17.48 11.45 -20.04
C ASN A 166 -16.44 10.34 -19.84
N ARG A 167 -15.63 10.39 -18.77
CA ARG A 167 -14.72 9.31 -18.38
C ARG A 167 -15.33 8.51 -17.24
N PRO A 168 -15.44 7.19 -17.34
CA PRO A 168 -15.91 6.39 -16.22
C PRO A 168 -14.91 6.49 -15.07
N LEU A 169 -15.30 7.11 -13.95
CA LEU A 169 -14.47 7.26 -12.77
C LEU A 169 -14.72 6.15 -11.75
N HIS A 170 -15.95 5.65 -11.63
CA HIS A 170 -16.22 4.50 -10.77
C HIS A 170 -16.14 3.18 -11.57
N ALA A 171 -16.50 3.20 -12.86
CA ALA A 171 -16.49 1.99 -13.71
C ALA A 171 -15.12 1.65 -14.33
N ALA A 172 -14.18 2.61 -14.45
CA ALA A 172 -12.80 2.30 -14.84
C ALA A 172 -11.90 1.90 -13.67
N PHE A 173 -12.41 2.11 -12.46
CA PHE A 173 -11.70 1.95 -11.20
C PHE A 173 -12.31 0.79 -10.44
N ASP A 174 -11.69 -0.37 -10.60
CA ASP A 174 -12.07 -1.53 -9.83
C ASP A 174 -11.41 -1.43 -8.45
N TRP A 175 -12.21 -1.37 -7.38
CA TRP A 175 -11.68 -1.41 -6.01
C TRP A 175 -10.83 -2.65 -5.79
N SER A 176 -11.10 -3.76 -6.49
CA SER A 176 -10.30 -4.98 -6.44
C SER A 176 -8.86 -4.79 -6.94
N ARG A 177 -8.58 -3.71 -7.66
CA ARG A 177 -7.24 -3.35 -8.13
C ARG A 177 -6.49 -2.46 -7.14
N LEU A 178 -7.17 -1.96 -6.10
CA LEU A 178 -6.49 -1.24 -5.03
C LEU A 178 -5.51 -2.13 -4.28
N PRO A 179 -4.45 -1.52 -3.74
CA PRO A 179 -3.34 -2.26 -3.19
C PRO A 179 -3.66 -3.28 -2.14
N ILE A 180 -4.67 -2.97 -1.32
CA ILE A 180 -5.27 -3.89 -0.38
C ILE A 180 -6.79 -3.76 -0.49
N TYR A 181 -7.37 -4.29 -1.57
CA TYR A 181 -8.83 -4.26 -1.74
C TYR A 181 -9.59 -4.91 -0.57
N ASN A 182 -8.97 -5.86 0.12
CA ASN A 182 -9.50 -6.49 1.32
C ASN A 182 -8.86 -5.90 2.58
N CYS A 183 -9.51 -4.90 3.18
CA CYS A 183 -9.04 -4.24 4.40
C CYS A 183 -8.83 -5.19 5.59
N ASN A 184 -9.40 -6.40 5.58
CA ASN A 184 -9.18 -7.40 6.64
C ASN A 184 -7.76 -7.98 6.66
N LEU A 185 -6.98 -7.79 5.60
CA LEU A 185 -5.58 -8.18 5.54
C LEU A 185 -4.65 -7.15 6.20
N LEU A 186 -5.19 -6.03 6.68
CA LEU A 186 -4.41 -4.95 7.27
C LEU A 186 -4.41 -5.00 8.80
N PRO A 187 -3.32 -4.49 9.41
CA PRO A 187 -3.23 -4.40 10.86
C PRO A 187 -4.36 -3.52 11.42
N SER A 188 -5.00 -4.02 12.47
CA SER A 188 -6.01 -3.26 13.23
C SER A 188 -5.38 -2.39 14.32
N ASN A 189 -4.17 -2.74 14.77
CA ASN A 189 -3.42 -2.05 15.81
C ASN A 189 -2.10 -1.53 15.26
N GLN A 190 -1.54 -0.50 15.92
CA GLN A 190 -0.23 0.07 15.57
C GLN A 190 0.92 -0.94 15.78
N PRO A 191 2.04 -0.81 15.05
CA PRO A 191 2.39 0.28 14.13
C PRO A 191 1.79 0.13 12.71
N CYS A 192 1.01 1.11 12.28
CA CYS A 192 0.44 1.24 10.94
C CYS A 192 0.11 2.71 10.63
N ILE A 193 -0.03 3.08 9.35
CA ILE A 193 -0.38 4.45 8.95
C ILE A 193 -1.90 4.62 8.95
N ASP A 194 -2.41 5.60 9.72
CA ASP A 194 -3.84 5.95 9.81
C ASP A 194 -4.10 7.41 9.37
N ASP A 195 -5.38 7.77 9.22
CA ASP A 195 -5.84 9.15 9.09
C ASP A 195 -6.86 9.49 10.20
N SER A 196 -6.35 9.96 11.33
CA SER A 196 -7.17 10.35 12.48
C SER A 196 -8.14 11.49 12.17
N GLU A 197 -7.79 12.37 11.23
CA GLU A 197 -8.63 13.52 10.84
C GLU A 197 -9.85 13.05 10.06
N LEU A 198 -9.67 12.17 9.06
CA LEU A 198 -10.78 11.59 8.32
C LEU A 198 -11.72 10.80 9.26
N TYR A 199 -11.17 10.05 10.20
CA TYR A 199 -12.01 9.34 11.15
C TYR A 199 -12.85 10.30 12.00
N GLN A 200 -12.23 11.34 12.57
CA GLN A 200 -12.94 12.29 13.41
C GLN A 200 -14.05 12.99 12.64
N TYR A 201 -13.80 13.32 11.36
CA TYR A 201 -14.80 13.87 10.45
C TYR A 201 -15.98 12.91 10.22
N ILE A 202 -15.71 11.63 9.89
CA ILE A 202 -16.76 10.61 9.70
C ILE A 202 -17.56 10.38 10.98
N TYR A 203 -16.88 10.34 12.13
CA TYR A 203 -17.51 10.19 13.44
C TYR A 203 -18.48 11.34 13.72
N ASN A 204 -18.05 12.59 13.52
CA ASN A 204 -18.91 13.75 13.70
C ASN A 204 -20.13 13.70 12.76
N LEU A 205 -19.95 13.30 11.50
CA LEU A 205 -21.07 13.17 10.56
C LEU A 205 -22.10 12.11 10.98
N ARG A 206 -21.67 11.00 11.59
CA ARG A 206 -22.56 9.89 11.98
C ARG A 206 -23.30 10.11 13.30
N TYR A 207 -22.74 10.92 14.20
CA TYR A 207 -23.22 11.03 15.59
C TYR A 207 -23.67 12.45 15.98
N GLN A 208 -23.77 13.38 15.03
CA GLN A 208 -24.38 14.71 15.23
C GLN A 208 -25.86 14.80 14.83
N TRP A 209 -26.56 13.67 14.72
CA TRP A 209 -28.00 13.58 14.48
C TRP A 209 -28.68 12.76 15.56
#